data_AF-A0A7X1HY51-F1
#
_entry.id   AF-A0A7X1HY51-F1
#
_cell.length_a   1.000
_cell.length_b   1.000
_cell.length_c   1.000
_cell.angle_alpha   90.00
_cell.angle_beta   90.00
_cell.angle_gamma   90.00
#
_symmetry.space_group_name_H-M   'P 1'
#
loop_
_entity.id
_entity.type
_entity.pdbx_description
1 polymer ?
#
loop_
_entity_poly.entity_id
_entity_poly.type
_entity_poly.pdbx_seq_one_letter_code
_entity_poly.pdbx_strand_id
1 'polypeptide(L)'
;MAVGALSVPMVALYFVYSGPPPQWNVLTRSLLTLVIMAVLTAFGVALARLLPRDDTGRRTLVGQLAIVSLLTYVAVILFATSLEAGTPLAFPDRGMDPTTDGPLAAAMALAHGPIAHLWIAMFFLGLARAARQFTTAAPPMVPRWTLRGAVVVGVINLLAVPSLYFGMDATHFYAINGWGADALVGLITLVWVGFIGLGIHRARKHRTRTLT
;
A
#
# COMPACT_ATOMS: atom_id res chain seq x y z
N MET A 1 1.48 -7.43 10.08
CA MET A 1 1.27 -8.84 9.72
C MET A 1 -0.07 -9.08 9.06
N ALA A 2 -1.20 -8.67 9.66
CA ALA A 2 -2.53 -8.86 9.06
C ALA A 2 -2.65 -8.33 7.61
N VAL A 3 -2.20 -7.10 7.33
CA VAL A 3 -2.22 -6.49 5.98
C VAL A 3 -1.55 -7.39 4.93
N GLY A 4 -0.29 -7.79 5.18
CA GLY A 4 0.46 -8.64 4.24
C GLY A 4 -0.08 -10.07 4.11
N ALA A 5 -0.72 -10.61 5.15
CA ALA A 5 -1.34 -11.93 5.10
C ALA A 5 -2.64 -11.91 4.28
N LEU A 6 -3.47 -10.87 4.45
CA LEU A 6 -4.71 -10.69 3.71
C LEU A 6 -4.48 -10.29 2.25
N SER A 7 -3.36 -9.64 1.92
CA SER A 7 -3.07 -9.24 0.55
C SER A 7 -2.79 -10.42 -0.38
N VAL A 8 -2.25 -11.54 0.12
CA VAL A 8 -1.95 -12.73 -0.71
C VAL A 8 -3.23 -13.34 -1.32
N PRO A 9 -4.25 -13.74 -0.55
CA PRO A 9 -5.49 -14.27 -1.13
C PRO A 9 -6.24 -13.20 -1.93
N MET A 10 -6.18 -11.93 -1.53
CA MET A 10 -6.79 -10.83 -2.29
C MET A 10 -6.19 -10.72 -3.70
N VAL A 11 -4.86 -10.73 -3.83
CA VAL A 11 -4.20 -10.68 -5.14
C VAL A 11 -4.51 -11.93 -5.95
N ALA A 12 -4.52 -13.12 -5.34
CA ALA A 12 -4.84 -14.37 -6.04
C ALA A 12 -6.22 -14.32 -6.73
N LEU A 13 -7.22 -13.66 -6.12
CA LEU A 13 -8.57 -13.51 -6.67
C LEU A 13 -8.63 -12.77 -8.02
N TYR A 14 -7.64 -11.94 -8.35
CA TYR A 14 -7.53 -11.25 -9.64
C TYR A 14 -7.15 -12.17 -10.80
N PHE A 15 -6.59 -13.36 -10.52
CA PHE A 15 -6.03 -14.25 -11.55
C PHE A 15 -6.80 -15.57 -11.70
N VAL A 16 -7.92 -15.72 -11.01
CA VAL A 16 -8.72 -16.97 -11.01
C VAL A 16 -9.45 -17.17 -12.34
N TYR A 17 -9.81 -16.08 -13.02
CA TYR A 17 -10.65 -16.10 -14.22
C TYR A 17 -9.92 -15.45 -15.40
N SER A 18 -10.03 -16.06 -16.58
CA SER A 18 -9.46 -15.53 -17.83
C SER A 18 -10.36 -14.53 -18.55
N GLY A 19 -11.54 -14.24 -18.00
CA GLY A 19 -12.53 -13.29 -18.53
C GLY A 19 -13.29 -12.63 -17.38
N PRO A 20 -14.44 -11.96 -17.66
CA PRO A 20 -15.15 -11.16 -16.66
C PRO A 20 -15.44 -11.97 -15.38
N PRO A 21 -14.90 -11.55 -14.22
CA PRO A 21 -15.01 -12.33 -13.00
C PRO A 21 -16.45 -12.39 -12.47
N PRO A 22 -16.80 -13.41 -11.65
CA PRO A 22 -18.03 -13.41 -10.87
C PRO A 22 -18.21 -12.15 -10.03
N GLN A 23 -19.46 -11.69 -9.92
CA GLN A 23 -19.83 -10.64 -8.96
C GLN A 23 -19.31 -10.97 -7.55
N TRP A 24 -19.52 -12.18 -7.05
CA TRP A 24 -19.06 -12.57 -5.72
C TRP A 24 -17.53 -12.44 -5.57
N ASN A 25 -16.75 -12.70 -6.63
CA ASN A 25 -15.30 -12.58 -6.59
C ASN A 25 -14.90 -11.11 -6.43
N VAL A 26 -15.44 -10.25 -7.27
CA VAL A 26 -15.18 -8.80 -7.26
C VAL A 26 -15.58 -8.19 -5.91
N LEU A 27 -16.75 -8.56 -5.37
CA LEU A 27 -17.21 -8.10 -4.07
C LEU A 27 -16.33 -8.63 -2.93
N THR A 28 -15.86 -9.87 -3.01
CA THR A 28 -14.97 -10.46 -2.00
C THR A 28 -13.61 -9.77 -1.97
N ARG A 29 -12.97 -9.57 -3.14
CA ARG A 29 -11.69 -8.84 -3.21
C ARG A 29 -11.85 -7.38 -2.74
N SER A 30 -12.98 -6.74 -3.08
CA SER A 30 -13.31 -5.40 -2.60
C SER A 30 -13.45 -5.34 -1.07
N LEU A 31 -14.18 -6.30 -0.47
CA LEU A 31 -14.34 -6.39 0.98
C LEU A 31 -12.99 -6.61 1.69
N LEU A 32 -12.13 -7.47 1.15
CA LEU A 32 -10.77 -7.66 1.67
C LEU A 32 -9.98 -6.36 1.59
N THR A 33 -10.05 -5.63 0.47
CA THR A 33 -9.39 -4.32 0.34
C THR A 33 -9.90 -3.34 1.39
N LEU A 34 -11.20 -3.26 1.66
CA LEU A 34 -11.76 -2.40 2.72
C LEU A 34 -11.17 -2.74 4.10
N VAL A 35 -11.10 -4.03 4.46
CA VAL A 35 -10.51 -4.47 5.72
C VAL A 35 -9.03 -4.12 5.79
N ILE A 36 -8.27 -4.37 4.71
CA ILE A 36 -6.84 -4.05 4.64
C ILE A 36 -6.62 -2.55 4.82
N MET A 37 -7.39 -1.71 4.15
CA MET A 37 -7.31 -0.25 4.23
C MET A 37 -7.67 0.28 5.62
N ALA A 38 -8.68 -0.31 6.29
CA ALA A 38 -9.01 0.04 7.67
C ALA A 38 -7.86 -0.28 8.63
N VAL A 39 -7.25 -1.47 8.51
CA VAL A 39 -6.07 -1.85 9.31
C VAL A 39 -4.87 -0.96 8.99
N LEU A 40 -4.67 -0.60 7.72
CA LEU A 40 -3.58 0.27 7.29
C LEU A 40 -3.75 1.70 7.82
N THR A 41 -4.98 2.20 7.91
CA THR A 41 -5.31 3.48 8.53
C THR A 41 -4.96 3.47 10.01
N ALA A 42 -5.42 2.46 10.75
CA ALA A 42 -5.11 2.30 12.16
C ALA A 42 -3.59 2.19 12.40
N PHE A 43 -2.89 1.44 11.53
CA PHE A 43 -1.44 1.36 11.54
C PHE A 43 -0.78 2.72 11.30
N GLY A 44 -1.23 3.50 10.32
CA GLY A 44 -0.72 4.84 10.04
C GLY A 44 -0.89 5.79 11.22
N VAL A 45 -2.07 5.77 11.87
CA VAL A 45 -2.35 6.56 13.08
C VAL A 45 -1.48 6.12 14.26
N ALA A 46 -1.23 4.83 14.42
CA ALA A 46 -0.33 4.32 15.45
C ALA A 46 1.13 4.69 15.18
N LEU A 47 1.59 4.52 13.94
CA LEU A 47 2.95 4.84 13.49
C LEU A 47 3.25 6.34 13.64
N ALA A 48 2.27 7.19 13.33
CA ALA A 48 2.32 8.62 13.55
C ALA A 48 2.70 9.02 15.00
N ARG A 49 2.31 8.22 15.99
CA ARG A 49 2.64 8.45 17.40
C ARG A 49 4.07 8.02 17.75
N LEU A 50 4.66 7.14 16.96
CA LEU A 50 6.01 6.60 17.16
C LEU A 50 7.09 7.42 16.43
N LEU A 51 6.71 8.16 15.39
CA LEU A 51 7.67 8.96 14.62
C LEU A 51 8.29 10.09 15.45
N PRO A 52 9.57 10.43 15.19
CA PRO A 52 10.27 11.48 15.92
C PRO A 52 9.57 12.85 15.86
N ARG A 53 9.75 13.60 16.94
CA ARG A 53 9.36 15.01 17.07
C ARG A 53 10.61 15.87 17.21
N ASP A 54 10.51 17.11 16.76
CA ASP A 54 11.50 18.16 17.00
C ASP A 54 11.41 18.69 18.44
N ASP A 55 12.31 19.64 18.77
CA ASP A 55 12.40 20.25 20.10
C ASP A 55 11.13 21.02 20.49
N THR A 56 10.27 21.37 19.53
CA THR A 56 8.97 22.00 19.77
C THR A 56 7.84 20.99 20.00
N GLY A 57 8.15 19.69 19.98
CA GLY A 57 7.19 18.61 20.09
C GLY A 57 6.38 18.36 18.80
N ARG A 58 6.71 19.03 17.70
CA ARG A 58 6.06 18.84 16.40
C ARG A 58 6.72 17.70 15.65
N ARG A 59 5.97 16.98 14.83
CA ARG A 59 6.56 15.96 13.96
C ARG A 59 7.44 16.64 12.92
N THR A 60 8.59 16.05 12.61
CA THR A 60 9.46 16.54 11.54
C THR A 60 8.72 16.58 10.21
N LEU A 61 9.05 17.52 9.33
CA LEU A 61 8.41 17.66 8.01
C LEU A 61 8.37 16.33 7.26
N VAL A 62 9.48 15.59 7.26
CA VAL A 62 9.59 14.28 6.62
C VAL A 62 8.69 13.24 7.27
N GLY A 63 8.58 13.25 8.61
CA GLY A 63 7.67 12.36 9.33
C GLY A 63 6.20 12.68 9.09
N GLN A 64 5.85 13.97 8.94
CA GLN A 64 4.50 14.39 8.55
C GLN A 64 4.18 13.94 7.12
N LEU A 65 5.06 14.21 6.17
CA LEU A 65 4.91 13.78 4.78
C LEU A 65 4.70 12.27 4.68
N ALA A 66 5.50 11.47 5.39
CA ALA A 66 5.33 10.01 5.37
C ALA A 66 3.92 9.57 5.78
N ILE A 67 3.38 10.13 6.86
CA ILE A 67 2.05 9.78 7.36
C ILE A 67 0.94 10.29 6.44
N VAL A 68 1.04 11.53 5.97
CA VAL A 68 0.07 12.07 5.01
C VAL A 68 0.04 11.20 3.77
N SER A 69 1.20 10.86 3.20
CA SER A 69 1.28 9.99 2.02
C SER A 69 0.65 8.61 2.24
N LEU A 70 0.84 7.98 3.40
CA LEU A 70 0.19 6.70 3.70
C LEU A 70 -1.34 6.82 3.78
N LEU A 71 -1.86 7.87 4.41
CA LEU A 71 -3.30 8.09 4.54
C LEU A 71 -3.94 8.50 3.20
N THR A 72 -3.21 9.27 2.39
CA THR A 72 -3.63 9.60 1.02
C THR A 72 -3.64 8.36 0.14
N TYR A 73 -2.63 7.48 0.23
CA TYR A 73 -2.65 6.17 -0.43
C TYR A 73 -3.93 5.39 -0.06
N VAL A 74 -4.26 5.31 1.24
CA VAL A 74 -5.48 4.63 1.68
C VAL A 74 -6.73 5.25 1.04
N ALA A 75 -6.84 6.58 1.04
CA ALA A 75 -7.98 7.27 0.45
C ALA A 75 -8.11 6.98 -1.06
N VAL A 76 -7.00 6.98 -1.80
CA VAL A 76 -6.95 6.65 -3.23
C VAL A 76 -7.42 5.23 -3.49
N ILE A 77 -6.94 4.25 -2.71
CA ILE A 77 -7.35 2.85 -2.87
C ILE A 77 -8.81 2.65 -2.51
N LEU A 78 -9.33 3.29 -1.47
CA LEU A 78 -10.77 3.23 -1.14
C LEU A 78 -11.64 3.82 -2.25
N PHE A 79 -11.20 4.92 -2.86
CA PHE A 79 -11.86 5.50 -4.02
C PHE A 79 -11.83 4.54 -5.21
N ALA A 80 -10.68 3.95 -5.53
CA ALA A 80 -10.57 2.98 -6.62
C ALA A 80 -11.46 1.75 -6.39
N THR A 81 -11.49 1.25 -5.15
CA THR A 81 -12.32 0.11 -4.73
C THR A 81 -13.82 0.41 -4.90
N SER A 82 -14.26 1.65 -4.70
CA SER A 82 -15.68 2.00 -4.88
C SER A 82 -16.10 1.96 -6.35
N LEU A 83 -15.21 2.36 -7.27
CA LEU A 83 -15.42 2.25 -8.71
C LEU A 83 -15.50 0.79 -9.15
N GLU A 84 -14.59 -0.04 -8.62
CA GLU A 84 -14.55 -1.46 -8.91
C GLU A 84 -15.80 -2.20 -8.42
N ALA A 85 -16.14 -2.04 -7.13
CA ALA A 85 -17.27 -2.70 -6.50
C ALA A 85 -18.62 -2.19 -7.04
N GLY A 86 -18.68 -0.94 -7.48
CA GLY A 86 -19.89 -0.33 -8.05
C GLY A 86 -20.32 -0.98 -9.36
N THR A 87 -19.38 -1.42 -10.19
CA THR A 87 -19.68 -1.98 -11.52
C THR A 87 -20.53 -3.26 -11.45
N PRO A 88 -20.16 -4.33 -10.73
CA PRO A 88 -20.98 -5.53 -10.66
C PRO A 88 -22.27 -5.34 -9.83
N LEU A 89 -22.41 -4.25 -9.07
CA LEU A 89 -23.67 -3.88 -8.41
C LEU A 89 -24.64 -3.23 -9.40
N ALA A 90 -24.14 -2.41 -10.32
CA ALA A 90 -24.93 -1.79 -11.39
C ALA A 90 -25.23 -2.76 -12.54
N PHE A 91 -24.31 -3.70 -12.82
CA PHE A 91 -24.38 -4.66 -13.92
C PHE A 91 -24.21 -6.10 -13.40
N PRO A 92 -25.23 -6.69 -12.73
CA PRO A 92 -25.11 -7.99 -12.08
C PRO A 92 -24.92 -9.17 -13.05
N ASP A 93 -25.31 -9.02 -14.31
CA ASP A 93 -25.34 -10.10 -15.31
C ASP A 93 -23.98 -10.39 -15.96
N ARG A 94 -22.88 -9.82 -15.45
CA ARG A 94 -21.51 -9.92 -16.01
C ARG A 94 -21.37 -9.39 -17.44
N GLY A 95 -22.28 -8.51 -17.88
CA GLY A 95 -22.18 -7.87 -19.18
C GLY A 95 -21.01 -6.90 -19.33
N MET A 96 -20.25 -6.65 -18.25
CA MET A 96 -19.15 -5.69 -18.19
C MET A 96 -18.09 -6.17 -17.20
N ASP A 97 -16.82 -6.18 -17.63
CA ASP A 97 -15.70 -6.45 -16.72
C ASP A 97 -15.39 -5.18 -15.90
N PRO A 98 -15.47 -5.22 -14.57
CA PRO A 98 -15.14 -4.08 -13.72
C PRO A 98 -13.68 -3.62 -13.82
N THR A 99 -12.81 -4.51 -14.28
CA THR A 99 -11.36 -4.33 -14.32
C THR A 99 -10.91 -3.62 -15.60
N THR A 100 -11.66 -3.74 -16.69
CA THR A 100 -11.31 -3.18 -18.01
C THR A 100 -12.38 -2.30 -18.64
N ASP A 101 -13.66 -2.63 -18.44
CA ASP A 101 -14.78 -2.08 -19.23
C ASP A 101 -15.75 -1.23 -18.40
N GLY A 102 -15.57 -1.20 -17.08
CA GLY A 102 -16.36 -0.39 -16.15
C GLY A 102 -16.40 1.10 -16.57
N PRO A 103 -17.47 1.85 -16.27
CA PRO A 103 -17.64 3.24 -16.72
C PRO A 103 -16.50 4.18 -16.33
N LEU A 104 -15.70 3.81 -15.33
CA LEU A 104 -14.54 4.53 -14.82
C LEU A 104 -13.30 3.63 -14.65
N ALA A 105 -13.20 2.54 -15.41
CA ALA A 105 -12.08 1.58 -15.31
C ALA A 105 -10.70 2.23 -15.52
N ALA A 106 -10.60 3.20 -16.45
CA ALA A 106 -9.36 3.96 -16.65
C ALA A 106 -8.97 4.80 -15.41
N ALA A 107 -9.94 5.45 -14.76
CA ALA A 107 -9.70 6.22 -13.55
C ALA A 107 -9.31 5.32 -12.37
N MET A 108 -9.96 4.16 -12.25
CA MET A 108 -9.62 3.13 -11.27
C MET A 108 -8.20 2.60 -11.48
N ALA A 109 -7.81 2.30 -12.72
CA ALA A 109 -6.47 1.81 -13.05
C ALA A 109 -5.39 2.86 -12.72
N LEU A 110 -5.64 4.15 -13.01
CA LEU A 110 -4.73 5.22 -12.61
C LEU A 110 -4.57 5.32 -11.09
N ALA A 111 -5.67 5.15 -10.36
CA ALA A 111 -5.69 5.19 -8.90
C ALA A 111 -4.93 4.00 -8.30
N HIS A 112 -5.09 2.78 -8.83
CA HIS A 112 -4.36 1.59 -8.39
C HIS A 112 -2.89 1.56 -8.83
N GLY A 113 -2.57 2.09 -10.01
CA GLY A 113 -1.22 2.15 -10.54
C GLY A 113 -0.45 3.39 -10.09
N PRO A 114 -0.10 4.30 -11.02
CA PRO A 114 0.93 5.32 -10.79
C PRO A 114 0.63 6.28 -9.62
N ILE A 115 -0.65 6.59 -9.35
CA ILE A 115 -1.03 7.48 -8.24
C ILE A 115 -0.74 6.80 -6.90
N ALA A 116 -1.18 5.55 -6.72
CA ALA A 116 -0.90 4.78 -5.52
C ALA A 116 0.61 4.55 -5.31
N HIS A 117 1.35 4.23 -6.38
CA HIS A 117 2.80 4.05 -6.33
C HIS A 117 3.54 5.30 -5.84
N LEU A 118 3.14 6.48 -6.32
CA LEU A 118 3.74 7.74 -5.87
C LEU A 118 3.57 7.93 -4.36
N TRP A 119 2.34 7.79 -3.85
CA TRP A 119 2.06 8.00 -2.44
C TRP A 119 2.77 6.99 -1.55
N ILE A 120 2.81 5.72 -1.95
CA ILE A 120 3.47 4.71 -1.13
C ILE A 120 4.99 4.80 -1.18
N ALA A 121 5.57 5.25 -2.31
CA ALA A 121 6.99 5.59 -2.40
C ALA A 121 7.35 6.73 -1.44
N MET A 122 6.55 7.81 -1.42
CA MET A 122 6.72 8.91 -0.47
C MET A 122 6.63 8.44 0.97
N PHE A 123 5.67 7.56 1.29
CA PHE A 123 5.56 6.95 2.61
C PHE A 123 6.83 6.20 3.01
N PHE A 124 7.31 5.27 2.20
CA PHE A 124 8.46 4.43 2.57
C PHE A 124 9.77 5.22 2.66
N LEU A 125 10.03 6.11 1.69
CA LEU A 125 11.23 6.94 1.68
C LEU A 125 11.20 7.95 2.83
N GLY A 126 10.05 8.57 3.07
CA GLY A 126 9.81 9.46 4.20
C GLY A 126 10.00 8.76 5.54
N LEU A 127 9.40 7.58 5.72
CA LEU A 127 9.56 6.77 6.92
C LEU A 127 11.03 6.42 7.18
N ALA A 128 11.73 5.97 6.14
CA ALA A 128 13.14 5.60 6.25
C ALA A 128 14.02 6.80 6.65
N ARG A 129 13.74 7.98 6.09
CA ARG A 129 14.47 9.22 6.39
C ARG A 129 14.12 9.77 7.77
N ALA A 130 12.84 9.78 8.16
CA ALA A 130 12.40 10.22 9.48
C ALA A 130 12.99 9.33 10.58
N ALA A 131 13.03 8.01 10.39
CA ALA A 131 13.62 7.08 11.35
C ALA A 131 15.15 7.24 11.50
N ARG A 132 15.85 7.76 10.48
CA ARG A 132 17.30 8.02 10.52
C ARG A 132 17.68 9.34 11.20
N GLN A 133 16.76 10.29 11.35
CA GLN A 133 17.02 11.53 12.11
C GLN A 133 17.22 11.27 13.61
N PHE A 134 16.95 10.05 14.06
CA PHE A 134 17.03 9.58 15.44
C PHE A 134 18.33 8.79 15.67
N THR A 135 19.50 9.46 15.75
CA THR A 135 20.79 8.75 15.84
C THR A 135 21.83 9.36 16.79
N THR A 136 21.46 9.78 18.00
CA THR A 136 22.47 9.98 19.07
C THR A 136 22.10 9.48 20.46
N ALA A 137 20.84 9.53 20.90
CA ALA A 137 20.52 9.23 22.31
C ALA A 137 19.41 8.19 22.56
N ALA A 138 18.66 7.75 21.55
CA ALA A 138 17.45 6.97 21.77
C ALA A 138 17.42 5.64 20.99
N PRO A 139 16.83 4.56 21.55
CA PRO A 139 16.85 3.24 20.93
C PRO A 139 16.11 3.21 19.58
N PRO A 140 16.60 2.43 18.60
CA PRO A 140 16.05 2.41 17.25
C PRO A 140 14.58 1.97 17.23
N MET A 141 13.74 2.74 16.54
CA MET A 141 12.29 2.49 16.40
C MET A 141 11.99 1.15 15.71
N VAL A 142 12.84 0.77 14.74
CA VAL A 142 12.76 -0.47 13.97
C VAL A 142 14.16 -0.99 13.63
N PRO A 143 14.31 -2.29 13.35
CA PRO A 143 15.57 -2.84 12.86
C PRO A 143 16.05 -2.18 11.55
N ARG A 144 17.37 -2.11 11.36
CA ARG A 144 17.98 -1.49 10.16
C ARG A 144 17.55 -2.17 8.85
N TRP A 145 17.34 -3.49 8.85
CA TRP A 145 16.88 -4.22 7.66
C TRP A 145 15.49 -3.76 7.22
N THR A 146 14.61 -3.43 8.16
CA THR A 146 13.26 -2.92 7.90
C THR A 146 13.33 -1.59 7.14
N LEU A 147 14.22 -0.69 7.56
CA LEU A 147 14.40 0.61 6.89
C LEU A 147 15.07 0.46 5.52
N ARG A 148 16.05 -0.46 5.38
CA ARG A 148 16.70 -0.72 4.09
C ARG A 148 15.70 -1.25 3.08
N GLY A 149 14.89 -2.25 3.44
CA GLY A 149 13.89 -2.75 2.51
C GLY A 149 12.76 -1.75 2.27
N ALA A 150 12.43 -0.86 3.23
CA ALA A 150 11.50 0.24 2.94
C ALA A 150 12.06 1.16 1.84
N VAL A 151 13.35 1.49 1.86
CA VAL A 151 13.98 2.23 0.76
C VAL A 151 13.88 1.47 -0.57
N VAL A 152 14.19 0.18 -0.58
CA VAL A 152 14.10 -0.66 -1.80
C VAL A 152 12.69 -0.67 -2.36
N VAL A 153 11.68 -0.98 -1.53
CA VAL A 153 10.27 -1.02 -1.96
C VAL A 153 9.78 0.37 -2.39
N GLY A 154 10.22 1.43 -1.70
CA GLY A 154 9.91 2.81 -2.08
C GLY A 154 10.48 3.19 -3.44
N VAL A 155 11.73 2.80 -3.74
CA VAL A 155 12.35 3.01 -5.07
C VAL A 155 11.63 2.21 -6.14
N ILE A 156 11.28 0.94 -5.89
CA ILE A 156 10.51 0.12 -6.84
C ILE A 156 9.18 0.78 -7.18
N ASN A 157 8.44 1.27 -6.18
CA ASN A 157 7.19 1.99 -6.41
C ASN A 157 7.43 3.29 -7.19
N LEU A 158 8.47 4.06 -6.86
CA LEU A 158 8.79 5.27 -7.62
C LEU A 158 9.11 4.97 -9.09
N LEU A 159 9.82 3.87 -9.34
CA LEU A 159 10.07 3.35 -10.67
C LEU A 159 8.83 2.79 -11.35
N ALA A 160 7.71 2.54 -10.66
CA ALA A 160 6.46 2.12 -11.29
C ALA A 160 5.59 3.33 -11.72
N VAL A 161 5.86 4.54 -11.23
CA VAL A 161 5.09 5.76 -11.57
C VAL A 161 5.07 6.08 -13.07
N PRO A 162 6.16 5.90 -13.85
CA PRO A 162 6.12 6.14 -15.29
C PRO A 162 5.25 5.15 -16.08
N SER A 163 4.65 4.13 -15.46
CA SER A 163 3.68 3.23 -16.12
C SER A 163 2.53 3.98 -16.79
N LEU A 164 2.26 5.21 -16.33
CA LEU A 164 1.33 6.17 -16.94
C LEU A 164 1.49 6.32 -18.47
N TYR A 165 2.71 6.13 -19.00
CA TYR A 165 3.00 6.29 -20.43
C TYR A 165 2.84 5.00 -21.26
N PHE A 166 2.48 3.87 -20.64
CA PHE A 166 2.55 2.54 -21.26
C PHE A 166 1.17 1.93 -21.52
N GLY A 167 0.10 2.72 -21.41
CA GLY A 167 -1.26 2.31 -21.73
C GLY A 167 -1.90 1.37 -20.71
N MET A 168 -2.96 0.69 -21.14
CA MET A 168 -3.90 -0.08 -20.30
C MET A 168 -3.96 -1.57 -20.67
N ASP A 169 -3.01 -2.05 -21.47
CA ASP A 169 -2.94 -3.46 -21.83
C ASP A 169 -2.28 -4.25 -20.70
N ALA A 170 -3.09 -4.98 -19.93
CA ALA A 170 -2.65 -5.73 -18.76
C ALA A 170 -1.62 -6.84 -19.08
N THR A 171 -1.50 -7.24 -20.35
CA THR A 171 -0.49 -8.22 -20.79
C THR A 171 0.92 -7.62 -20.80
N HIS A 172 1.05 -6.30 -20.88
CA HIS A 172 2.32 -5.61 -20.79
C HIS A 172 2.71 -5.41 -19.32
N PHE A 173 3.92 -5.85 -18.97
CA PHE A 173 4.44 -5.81 -17.59
C PHE A 173 4.34 -4.43 -16.93
N TYR A 174 4.56 -3.37 -17.72
CA TYR A 174 4.69 -2.00 -17.24
C TYR A 174 3.50 -1.09 -17.59
N ALA A 175 2.41 -1.66 -18.13
CA ALA A 175 1.16 -0.92 -18.31
C ALA A 175 0.56 -0.50 -16.95
N ILE A 176 -0.35 0.47 -16.98
CA ILE A 176 -0.96 1.07 -15.78
C ILE A 176 -1.63 0.00 -14.91
N ASN A 177 -2.32 -0.95 -15.54
CA ASN A 177 -2.99 -2.11 -14.94
C ASN A 177 -2.22 -3.42 -15.20
N GLY A 178 -0.94 -3.33 -15.56
CA GLY A 178 -0.10 -4.48 -15.86
C GLY A 178 0.16 -5.33 -14.61
N TRP A 179 0.25 -6.64 -14.78
CA TRP A 179 0.51 -7.56 -13.66
C TRP A 179 1.85 -7.33 -12.94
N GLY A 180 2.83 -6.77 -13.64
CA GLY A 180 4.12 -6.41 -13.07
C GLY A 180 4.06 -5.15 -12.22
N ALA A 181 3.75 -4.03 -12.87
CA ALA A 181 3.75 -2.72 -12.23
C ALA A 181 2.71 -2.60 -11.12
N ASP A 182 1.49 -3.10 -11.31
CA ASP A 182 0.39 -2.90 -10.35
C ASP A 182 0.31 -4.07 -9.35
N ALA A 183 -0.09 -5.26 -9.81
CA ALA A 183 -0.42 -6.37 -8.92
C ALA A 183 0.78 -6.87 -8.09
N LEU A 184 1.94 -7.10 -8.72
CA LEU A 184 3.13 -7.61 -8.02
C LEU A 184 3.74 -6.55 -7.07
N VAL A 185 3.89 -5.31 -7.53
CA VAL A 185 4.43 -4.23 -6.67
C VAL A 185 3.46 -3.93 -5.52
N GLY A 186 2.16 -3.94 -5.77
CA GLY A 186 1.12 -3.82 -4.74
C GLY A 186 1.24 -4.91 -3.67
N LEU A 187 1.40 -6.17 -4.09
CA LEU A 187 1.61 -7.29 -3.16
C LEU A 187 2.87 -7.12 -2.31
N ILE A 188 4.02 -6.85 -2.96
CA ILE A 188 5.30 -6.63 -2.28
C ILE A 188 5.16 -5.51 -1.25
N THR A 189 4.45 -4.44 -1.62
CA THR A 189 4.21 -3.27 -0.76
C THR A 189 3.42 -3.64 0.50
N LEU A 190 2.27 -4.30 0.36
CA LEU A 190 1.43 -4.67 1.50
C LEU A 190 2.11 -5.71 2.41
N VAL A 191 2.84 -6.65 1.83
CA VAL A 191 3.68 -7.61 2.57
C VAL A 191 4.76 -6.86 3.36
N TRP A 192 5.42 -5.87 2.75
CA TRP A 192 6.48 -5.10 3.40
C TRP A 192 5.97 -4.24 4.55
N VAL A 193 4.78 -3.64 4.43
CA VAL A 193 4.10 -2.99 5.57
C VAL A 193 3.89 -3.99 6.72
N GLY A 194 3.54 -5.24 6.39
CA GLY A 194 3.47 -6.34 7.34
C GLY A 194 4.77 -6.56 8.11
N PHE A 195 5.91 -6.53 7.41
CA PHE A 195 7.26 -6.64 7.97
C PHE A 195 7.67 -5.42 8.80
N ILE A 196 7.23 -4.21 8.45
CA ILE A 196 7.46 -3.02 9.29
C ILE A 196 6.81 -3.20 10.66
N GLY A 197 5.54 -3.64 10.69
CA GLY A 197 4.85 -3.93 11.96
C GLY A 197 5.59 -4.98 12.80
N LEU A 198 6.12 -6.03 12.17
CA LEU A 198 6.95 -7.04 12.84
C LEU A 198 8.26 -6.45 13.38
N GLY A 199 8.90 -5.58 12.60
CA GLY A 199 10.10 -4.86 13.00
C GLY A 199 9.88 -4.02 14.25
N ILE A 200 8.79 -3.23 14.29
CA ILE A 200 8.40 -2.42 15.46
C ILE A 200 8.20 -3.32 16.69
N HIS A 201 7.48 -4.44 16.53
CA HIS A 201 7.22 -5.36 17.63
C HIS A 201 8.52 -5.98 18.19
N ARG A 202 9.43 -6.40 17.30
CA ARG A 202 10.74 -6.95 17.69
C ARG A 202 11.61 -5.92 18.40
N ALA A 203 11.65 -4.68 17.91
CA ALA A 203 12.40 -3.59 18.56
C ALA A 203 11.92 -3.31 19.99
N ARG A 204 10.60 -3.33 20.22
CA ARG A 204 10.02 -3.17 21.57
C ARG A 204 10.41 -4.32 22.50
N LYS A 205 10.34 -5.57 22.02
CA LYS A 205 10.70 -6.76 22.82
C LYS A 205 12.16 -6.75 23.27
N HIS A 206 13.08 -6.31 22.40
CA HIS A 206 14.49 -6.15 22.76
C HIS A 206 14.69 -5.09 23.85
N ARG A 207 13.97 -3.96 23.79
CA ARG A 207 14.06 -2.89 24.80
C ARG A 207 13.62 -3.37 26.19
N THR A 208 12.54 -4.16 26.28
CA THR A 208 12.05 -4.66 27.57
C THR A 208 13.03 -5.62 28.24
N ARG A 209 13.72 -6.47 27.45
CA ARG A 209 14.71 -7.42 27.98
C ARG A 209 16.00 -6.79 28.49
N THR A 210 16.37 -5.61 28.00
CA THR A 210 17.58 -4.89 28.48
C THR A 210 17.33 -4.10 29.77
N LEU A 211 16.08 -3.99 30.22
CA LEU A 211 15.70 -3.26 31.44
C LEU A 211 15.38 -4.18 32.62
N THR A 212 15.46 -5.50 32.41
CA THR A 212 15.27 -6.57 33.41
C THR A 212 16.59 -7.28 33.62
#